data_AF-A0A165D9M4-F1
#
_entry.id   AF-A0A165D9M4-F1
#
_cell.length_a   1.000
_cell.length_b   1.000
_cell.length_c   1.000
_cell.angle_alpha   90.00
_cell.angle_beta   90.00
_cell.angle_gamma   90.00
#
_symmetry.space_group_name_H-M   'P 1'
#
loop_
_entity.id
_entity.type
_entity.pdbx_description
1 polymer ?
#
loop_
_entity_poly.entity_id
_entity_poly.type
_entity_poly.pdbx_seq_one_letter_code
_entity_poly.pdbx_strand_id
1 'polypeptide(L)' 'QVYPAAAFAAEVAQHGKVAVFNLDRTEGDDIADFVFLGPCEITLPRVLYGTDCI' A
#
# COMPACT_ATOMS: atom_id res chain seq x y z
N GLN A 1 -11.82 -4.21 -6.29
CA GLN A 1 -10.83 -5.27 -6.53
C GLN A 1 -10.98 -5.77 -7.97
N VAL A 2 -9.87 -6.08 -8.66
CA VAL A 2 -9.85 -6.65 -10.02
C VAL A 2 -8.85 -7.81 -10.08
N TYR A 3 -9.26 -8.95 -10.60
CA TYR A 3 -8.39 -10.12 -10.78
C TYR A 3 -7.78 -10.13 -12.19
N PRO A 4 -6.50 -10.54 -12.35
CA PRO A 4 -5.64 -11.18 -11.36
C PRO A 4 -4.83 -10.23 -10.46
N ALA A 5 -4.84 -8.91 -10.72
CA ALA A 5 -3.96 -7.94 -10.06
C ALA A 5 -4.07 -7.95 -8.53
N ALA A 6 -5.28 -8.14 -7.98
CA ALA A 6 -5.50 -8.21 -6.54
C ALA A 6 -4.79 -9.40 -5.84
N ALA A 7 -4.52 -10.50 -6.56
CA ALA A 7 -3.87 -11.68 -6.00
C ALA A 7 -2.35 -11.52 -5.85
N PHE A 8 -1.74 -10.57 -6.56
CA PHE A 8 -0.28 -10.42 -6.61
C PHE A 8 0.32 -10.04 -5.25
N ALA A 9 -0.39 -9.20 -4.49
CA ALA A 9 0.05 -8.81 -3.15
C ALA A 9 0.15 -10.02 -2.19
N ALA A 10 -0.76 -11.00 -2.30
CA ALA A 10 -0.72 -12.21 -1.49
C ALA A 10 0.48 -13.12 -1.82
N GLU A 11 0.91 -13.15 -3.08
CA GLU A 11 2.10 -13.90 -3.51
C GLU A 11 3.39 -13.26 -2.99
N VAL A 12 3.47 -11.92 -3.04
CA VAL A 12 4.62 -11.16 -2.52
C VAL A 12 4.72 -11.29 -1.00
N ALA A 13 3.60 -11.27 -0.27
CA ALA A 13 3.57 -11.40 1.19
C ALA A 13 4.17 -12.74 1.69
N GLN A 14 4.20 -13.79 0.86
CA GLN A 14 4.86 -15.06 1.21
C GLN A 14 6.39 -14.97 1.17
N HIS A 15 6.95 -13.99 0.46
CA HIS A 15 8.38 -13.88 0.17
C HIS A 15 9.00 -12.55 0.64
N GLY A 16 8.20 -11.63 1.19
CA GLY A 16 8.64 -10.29 1.57
C GLY A 16 7.57 -9.52 2.34
N LYS A 17 7.77 -8.21 2.47
CA LYS A 17 6.80 -7.29 3.11
C LYS A 17 6.04 -6.49 2.07
N VAL A 18 4.77 -6.24 2.34
CA VAL A 18 3.86 -5.50 1.46
C VAL A 18 3.42 -4.19 2.11
N ALA A 19 3.57 -3.09 1.38
CA ALA A 19 3.00 -1.80 1.74
C ALA A 19 1.92 -1.41 0.73
N VAL A 20 0.71 -1.16 1.20
CA VAL A 20 -0.43 -0.69 0.40
C VAL A 20 -0.63 0.80 0.61
N PHE A 21 -0.73 1.53 -0.49
CA PHE A 21 -1.09 2.95 -0.53
C PHE A 21 -2.45 3.05 -1.21
N ASN A 22 -3.45 3.55 -0.50
CA ASN A 22 -4.80 3.65 -1.03
C ASN A 22 -5.55 4.85 -0.42
N LEU A 23 -6.61 5.32 -1.07
CA LEU A 23 -7.40 6.42 -0.52
C LEU A 23 -8.21 5.96 0.70
N ASP A 24 -8.82 4.78 0.61
CA ASP A 24 -9.70 4.20 1.61
C ASP A 24 -9.34 2.74 1.90
N ARG A 25 -9.85 2.20 3.01
CA ARG A 25 -9.66 0.80 3.38
C ARG A 25 -10.33 -0.13 2.37
N THR A 26 -9.66 -1.24 2.05
CA THR A 26 -10.23 -2.34 1.25
C THR A 26 -9.95 -3.70 1.87
N GLU A 27 -10.73 -4.72 1.49
CA GLU A 27 -10.49 -6.12 1.92
C GLU A 27 -9.08 -6.64 1.53
N GLY A 28 -8.41 -6.02 0.55
CA GLY A 28 -7.04 -6.37 0.18
C GLY A 28 -5.97 -5.78 1.11
N ASP A 29 -6.35 -4.95 2.07
CA ASP A 29 -5.39 -4.29 2.97
C ASP A 29 -4.94 -5.23 4.10
N ASP A 30 -5.74 -6.26 4.40
CA ASP A 30 -5.52 -7.18 5.52
C ASP A 30 -4.26 -8.03 5.35
N ILE A 31 -3.81 -8.19 4.11
CA ILE A 31 -2.60 -8.93 3.73
C ILE A 31 -1.34 -8.05 3.75
N ALA A 32 -1.47 -6.73 3.94
CA ALA A 32 -0.35 -5.80 3.91
C ALA A 32 0.26 -5.61 5.31
N ASP A 33 1.58 -5.60 5.38
CA ASP A 33 2.32 -5.26 6.61
C ASP A 33 2.15 -3.77 6.97
N PHE A 34 1.96 -2.92 5.97
CA PHE A 34 1.78 -1.48 6.13
C PHE A 34 0.65 -0.99 5.24
N VAL A 35 -0.23 -0.16 5.79
CA VAL A 35 -1.32 0.47 5.05
C VAL A 35 -1.27 1.97 5.26
N PHE A 36 -1.11 2.70 4.17
CA PHE A 36 -1.09 4.15 4.13
C PHE A 36 -2.36 4.65 3.45
N LEU A 37 -3.17 5.39 4.21
CA LEU A 37 -4.42 5.94 3.73
C LEU A 37 -4.28 7.41 3.36
N GLY A 38 -4.84 7.76 2.23
CA GLY A 38 -4.79 9.08 1.64
C GLY A 38 -4.02 9.11 0.33
N PRO A 39 -3.89 10.29 -0.28
CA PRO A 39 -3.37 10.38 -1.63
C PRO A 39 -1.90 9.97 -1.72
N CYS A 40 -1.54 9.28 -2.80
CA CYS A 40 -0.17 8.78 -3.03
C CYS A 40 0.85 9.92 -3.16
N GLU A 41 0.45 11.09 -3.68
CA GLU A 41 1.33 12.25 -3.81
C GLU A 41 1.74 12.86 -2.46
N ILE A 42 0.97 12.65 -1.40
CA ILE A 42 1.35 12.99 -0.02
C ILE A 42 2.04 11.80 0.66
N THR A 43 1.44 10.62 0.59
CA THR A 43 1.83 9.48 1.42
C THR A 43 3.15 8.84 0.96
N LEU A 44 3.40 8.70 -0.35
CA LEU A 44 4.64 8.11 -0.85
C LEU A 44 5.86 8.96 -0.51
N PRO A 45 5.90 10.29 -0.79
CA PRO A 45 7.07 11.09 -0.46
C PRO A 45 7.34 11.14 1.04
N ARG A 46 6.29 11.20 1.86
CA ARG A 46 6.42 11.21 3.31
C ARG A 46 7.08 9.93 3.83
N VAL A 47 6.67 8.77 3.33
CA VAL A 47 7.20 7.47 3.76
C VAL A 47 8.62 7.24 3.25
N LEU A 48 8.92 7.61 2.00
CA LEU A 48 10.20 7.33 1.37
C LEU A 48 11.30 8.33 1.72
N TYR A 49 10.93 9.60 1.93
CA TYR A 49 11.89 10.70 2.07
C TYR A 49 11.76 11.48 3.38
N GLY A 50 10.76 11.19 4.21
CA GLY A 50 10.54 11.91 5.48
C GLY A 50 10.17 13.39 5.31
N THR A 51 9.79 13.80 4.09
CA THR A 51 9.39 15.18 3.80
C THR A 51 7.88 15.29 3.87
N ASP A 52 7.38 16.17 4.73
CA ASP A 52 6.04 16.71 4.60
C ASP A 52 6.03 17.59 3.34
N CYS A 53 5.07 17.39 2.43
CA CYS A 53 4.95 18.16 1.20
C CYS A 53 4.98 19.67 1.50
N ILE A 54 5.93 20.36 0.87
CA ILE A 54 6.06 21.83 0.82
C ILE A 54 4.88 22.49 0.13
#